data_AF-A0A8T5J6C6-F1
#
_entry.id   AF-A0A8T5J6C6-F1
#
_cell.length_a   1.000
_cell.length_b   1.000
_cell.length_c   1.000
_cell.angle_alpha   90.00
_cell.angle_beta   90.00
_cell.angle_gamma   90.00
#
_symmetry.space_group_name_H-M   'P 1'
#
loop_
_entity.id
_entity.type
_entity.pdbx_description
1 polymer ?
#
loop_
_entity_poly.entity_id
_entity_poly.type
_entity_poly.pdbx_seq_one_letter_code
_entity_poly.pdbx_strand_id
1 'polypeptide(L)'
;GEDNEIDLDFYGPKGMDYTIEVLVDGKVAYTHEATINIDKGSHSIDLGEFWNGNAEDMNGKELIEYEILVTSKGGEDSMKFNEIMNREVDTAFISVLEKYTYVNNGDDKVYEGIYVEMIAGIGAPSSDFDFDGGVFTGKEPLPIASDWSAEIRVLGGDTIAEYEIFADEGVANGYGDFSSYWVSLQSDGGILEKGDFYGEDGCYTFEITVTNEHGETLVSTDSKIEFFWDENEASDGSKPAEAC
;
A
#
# COMPACT_ATOMS: atom_id res chain seq x y z
N GLY A 1 14.26 2.64 -6.93
CA GLY A 1 14.30 1.47 -7.84
C GLY A 1 13.01 0.72 -7.77
N GLU A 2 12.92 -0.44 -8.44
CA GLU A 2 11.75 -1.34 -8.43
C GLU A 2 11.38 -1.81 -7.00
N ASP A 3 12.32 -1.76 -6.06
CA ASP A 3 12.15 -2.30 -4.70
C ASP A 3 11.80 -1.24 -3.63
N ASN A 4 11.50 0.01 -4.00
CA ASN A 4 11.32 1.12 -3.05
C ASN A 4 12.47 1.25 -2.04
N GLU A 5 13.68 1.22 -2.57
CA GLU A 5 14.89 1.43 -1.80
C GLU A 5 15.71 2.60 -2.36
N ILE A 6 16.56 3.16 -1.49
CA ILE A 6 17.67 4.04 -1.89
C ILE A 6 18.96 3.23 -1.85
N ASP A 7 19.58 3.09 -3.03
CA ASP A 7 20.89 2.49 -3.20
C ASP A 7 22.00 3.53 -3.00
N LEU A 8 22.90 3.27 -2.05
CA LEU A 8 24.00 4.16 -1.72
C LEU A 8 25.34 3.50 -2.01
N ASP A 9 26.20 4.26 -2.70
CA ASP A 9 27.54 3.84 -3.09
C ASP A 9 28.58 4.86 -2.61
N PHE A 10 29.57 4.39 -1.87
CA PHE A 10 30.62 5.24 -1.28
C PHE A 10 31.99 4.74 -1.66
N TYR A 11 32.94 5.66 -1.82
CA TYR A 11 34.32 5.34 -2.17
C TYR A 11 35.28 5.76 -1.07
N GLY A 12 36.22 4.88 -0.73
CA GLY A 12 37.21 5.15 0.32
C GLY A 12 38.22 4.02 0.44
N PRO A 13 39.25 4.16 1.28
CA PRO A 13 40.30 3.15 1.39
C PRO A 13 39.82 1.91 2.17
N LYS A 14 40.36 0.74 1.80
CA LYS A 14 40.18 -0.52 2.52
C LYS A 14 40.38 -0.37 4.03
N GLY A 15 39.44 -0.90 4.80
CA GLY A 15 39.49 -0.94 6.25
C GLY A 15 39.05 0.37 6.92
N MET A 16 38.52 1.33 6.16
CA MET A 16 37.90 2.52 6.73
C MET A 16 36.50 2.20 7.22
N ASP A 17 36.26 2.44 8.50
CA ASP A 17 34.93 2.42 9.10
C ASP A 17 34.17 3.70 8.69
N TYR A 18 32.89 3.54 8.40
CA TYR A 18 31.97 4.63 8.08
C TYR A 18 30.59 4.37 8.67
N THR A 19 29.87 5.45 8.93
CA THR A 19 28.48 5.46 9.39
C THR A 19 27.65 6.20 8.35
N ILE A 20 26.53 5.61 7.95
CA ILE A 20 25.48 6.24 7.15
C ILE A 20 24.35 6.61 8.11
N GLU A 21 23.87 7.83 8.01
CA GLU A 21 22.65 8.27 8.67
C GLU A 21 21.70 8.86 7.63
N VAL A 22 20.43 8.46 7.69
CA VAL A 22 19.36 9.18 6.99
C VAL A 22 18.73 10.14 7.98
N LEU A 23 18.78 11.42 7.65
CA LEU A 23 18.20 12.51 8.41
C LEU A 23 16.86 12.91 7.78
N VAL A 24 15.83 13.00 8.61
CA VAL A 24 14.50 13.51 8.28
C VAL A 24 14.26 14.74 9.15
N ASP A 25 14.14 15.92 8.53
CA ASP A 25 14.12 17.23 9.20
C ASP A 25 15.28 17.39 10.20
N GLY A 26 16.48 16.98 9.78
CA GLY A 26 17.70 17.04 10.60
C GLY A 26 17.75 16.05 11.78
N LYS A 27 16.81 15.11 11.87
CA LYS A 27 16.81 14.04 12.90
C LYS A 27 17.17 12.71 12.28
N VAL A 28 18.03 11.94 12.95
CA VAL A 28 18.40 10.57 12.52
C VAL A 28 17.16 9.68 12.56
N ALA A 29 16.73 9.22 11.39
CA ALA A 29 15.66 8.25 11.21
C ALA A 29 16.22 6.83 10.99
N TYR A 30 17.37 6.72 10.33
CA TYR A 30 18.05 5.46 10.06
C TYR A 30 19.55 5.58 10.28
N THR A 31 20.20 4.51 10.75
CA THR A 31 21.66 4.45 10.91
C THR A 31 22.22 3.09 10.50
N HIS A 32 23.38 3.10 9.84
CA HIS A 32 24.11 1.90 9.46
C HIS A 32 25.61 2.10 9.62
N GLU A 33 26.29 1.15 10.24
CA GLU A 33 27.75 1.15 10.40
C GLU A 33 28.37 0.00 9.61
N ALA A 34 29.44 0.31 8.86
CA ALA A 34 30.17 -0.68 8.07
C ALA A 34 31.64 -0.31 7.88
N THR A 35 32.38 -1.21 7.24
CA THR A 35 33.80 -1.04 6.93
C THR A 35 34.04 -1.31 5.45
N ILE A 36 34.77 -0.42 4.76
CA ILE A 36 35.10 -0.60 3.34
C ILE A 36 35.98 -1.83 3.13
N ASN A 37 35.57 -2.73 2.25
CA ASN A 37 36.28 -3.99 2.01
C ASN A 37 37.49 -3.85 1.05
N ILE A 38 37.35 -3.06 -0.02
CA ILE A 38 38.42 -2.80 -0.99
C ILE A 38 38.55 -1.30 -1.21
N ASP A 39 37.66 -0.73 -2.01
CA ASP A 39 37.64 0.69 -2.37
C ASP A 39 36.23 1.28 -2.41
N LYS A 40 35.21 0.42 -2.22
CA LYS A 40 33.80 0.74 -2.27
C LYS A 40 33.06 0.15 -1.07
N GLY A 41 32.17 0.94 -0.48
CA GLY A 41 31.06 0.49 0.37
C GLY A 41 29.75 0.67 -0.38
N SER A 42 28.79 -0.22 -0.15
CA SER A 42 27.45 -0.13 -0.74
C SER A 42 26.42 -0.51 0.31
N HIS A 43 25.28 0.16 0.32
CA HIS A 43 24.19 -0.13 1.23
C HIS A 43 22.87 0.26 0.59
N SER A 44 21.87 -0.61 0.71
CA SER A 44 20.50 -0.31 0.27
C SER A 44 19.61 -0.13 1.49
N ILE A 45 18.67 0.82 1.41
CA ILE A 45 17.76 1.18 2.49
C ILE A 45 16.32 1.20 1.95
N ASP A 46 15.45 0.35 2.48
CA ASP A 46 14.00 0.39 2.23
C ASP A 46 13.44 1.74 2.65
N LEU A 47 12.66 2.39 1.78
CA LEU A 47 12.05 3.68 2.06
C LEU A 47 11.22 3.65 3.35
N GLY A 48 10.56 2.53 3.66
CA GLY A 48 9.74 2.37 4.86
C GLY A 48 10.52 2.42 6.18
N GLU A 49 11.85 2.33 6.16
CA GLU A 49 12.68 2.51 7.35
C GLU A 49 12.77 3.97 7.81
N PHE A 50 12.52 4.93 6.91
CA PHE A 50 12.66 6.37 7.21
C PHE A 50 11.59 7.26 6.59
N TRP A 51 10.65 6.71 5.81
CA TRP A 51 9.58 7.47 5.16
C TRP A 51 8.74 8.23 6.18
N ASN A 52 8.55 9.53 5.92
CA ASN A 52 7.75 10.39 6.77
C ASN A 52 6.77 11.27 5.96
N GLY A 53 6.55 10.96 4.69
CA GLY A 53 5.68 11.69 3.76
C GLY A 53 6.44 12.45 2.67
N ASN A 54 5.68 13.16 1.83
CA ASN A 54 6.21 13.95 0.72
C ASN A 54 7.23 15.00 1.17
N ALA A 55 8.27 15.20 0.36
CA ALA A 55 9.25 16.26 0.61
C ALA A 55 8.73 17.65 0.21
N GLU A 56 7.80 17.75 -0.74
CA GLU A 56 7.21 19.02 -1.21
C GLU A 56 5.69 18.88 -1.41
N ASP A 57 4.97 20.00 -1.35
CA ASP A 57 3.55 20.09 -1.75
C ASP A 57 3.40 20.30 -3.27
N MET A 58 2.15 20.31 -3.76
CA MET A 58 1.85 20.55 -5.19
C MET A 58 2.37 21.89 -5.75
N ASN A 59 2.72 22.86 -4.89
CA ASN A 59 3.28 24.15 -5.29
C ASN A 59 4.81 24.15 -5.28
N GLY A 60 5.45 23.00 -5.02
CA GLY A 60 6.90 22.87 -4.87
C GLY A 60 7.43 23.50 -3.58
N LYS A 61 6.58 23.68 -2.57
CA LYS A 61 7.02 24.14 -1.25
C LYS A 61 7.50 22.95 -0.45
N GLU A 62 8.73 23.05 0.04
CA GLU A 62 9.32 22.06 0.94
C GLU A 62 8.46 21.84 2.20
N LEU A 63 8.16 20.57 2.47
CA LEU A 63 7.43 20.06 3.62
C LEU A 63 8.37 19.30 4.56
N ILE A 64 9.18 18.39 4.01
CA ILE A 64 10.09 17.51 4.75
C ILE A 64 11.44 17.52 4.05
N GLU A 65 12.51 17.74 4.82
CA GLU A 65 13.87 17.65 4.32
C GLU A 65 14.46 16.26 4.57
N TYR A 66 14.91 15.62 3.50
CA TYR A 66 15.60 14.33 3.53
C TYR A 66 17.08 14.50 3.15
N GLU A 67 17.96 14.04 4.02
CA GLU A 67 19.42 14.14 3.86
C GLU A 67 20.12 12.81 4.20
N ILE A 68 21.09 12.41 3.38
CA ILE A 68 22.04 11.35 3.73
C ILE A 68 23.29 12.03 4.29
N LEU A 69 23.71 11.62 5.48
CA LEU A 69 24.95 12.00 6.11
C LEU A 69 25.88 10.79 6.20
N VAL A 70 27.11 10.94 5.74
CA VAL A 70 28.14 9.92 5.84
C VAL A 70 29.27 10.43 6.72
N THR A 71 29.55 9.72 7.79
CA THR A 71 30.61 10.06 8.73
C THR A 71 31.71 9.00 8.68
N SER A 72 32.96 9.43 8.58
CA SER A 72 34.13 8.56 8.66
C SER A 72 35.28 9.26 9.39
N LYS A 73 36.40 8.56 9.61
CA LYS A 73 37.64 9.20 10.10
C LYS A 73 38.18 10.27 9.13
N GLY A 74 37.76 10.24 7.87
CA GLY A 74 38.14 11.23 6.85
C GLY A 74 37.35 12.54 6.94
N GLY A 75 36.26 12.57 7.71
CA GLY A 75 35.34 13.71 7.79
C GLY A 75 33.89 13.28 7.55
N GLU A 76 33.06 14.29 7.34
CA GLU A 76 31.63 14.17 7.06
C GLU A 76 31.36 14.64 5.62
N ASP A 77 30.44 13.98 4.95
CA ASP A 77 29.87 14.42 3.67
C ASP A 77 28.35 14.20 3.69
N SER A 78 27.59 15.04 3.01
CA SER A 78 26.14 14.93 3.01
C SER A 78 25.49 15.39 1.71
N MET A 79 24.31 14.86 1.43
CA MET A 79 23.49 15.26 0.29
C MET A 79 22.01 15.18 0.61
N LYS A 80 21.26 16.18 0.13
CA LYS A 80 19.80 16.17 0.14
C LYS A 80 19.27 15.40 -1.06
N PHE A 81 18.11 14.78 -0.89
CA PHE A 81 17.47 13.98 -1.95
C PHE A 81 15.95 14.17 -2.01
N ASN A 82 15.45 15.34 -1.61
CA ASN A 82 14.02 15.69 -1.62
C ASN A 82 13.33 15.42 -2.98
N GLU A 83 14.06 15.62 -4.08
CA GLU A 83 13.56 15.49 -5.45
C GLU A 83 13.02 14.10 -5.82
N ILE A 84 13.45 13.04 -5.11
CA ILE A 84 12.96 11.67 -5.33
C ILE A 84 11.93 11.22 -4.29
N MET A 85 11.56 12.11 -3.35
CA MET A 85 10.64 11.83 -2.24
C MET A 85 9.22 12.34 -2.49
N ASN A 86 8.95 12.83 -3.70
CA ASN A 86 7.62 13.21 -4.19
C ASN A 86 7.21 12.21 -5.28
N ARG A 87 6.89 10.99 -4.87
CA ARG A 87 6.51 9.91 -5.80
C ARG A 87 5.02 9.97 -6.12
N GLU A 88 4.60 9.04 -6.95
CA GLU A 88 3.22 8.85 -7.36
C GLU A 88 2.70 7.55 -6.74
N VAL A 89 1.41 7.30 -6.83
CA VAL A 89 0.85 6.02 -6.39
C VAL A 89 1.31 4.93 -7.34
N ASP A 90 2.14 4.02 -6.83
CA ASP A 90 2.63 2.85 -7.57
C ASP A 90 2.12 1.53 -7.00
N THR A 91 1.40 1.57 -5.88
CA THR A 91 0.80 0.37 -5.26
C THR A 91 -0.56 0.68 -4.65
N ALA A 92 -1.49 -0.24 -4.80
CA ALA A 92 -2.81 -0.16 -4.17
C ALA A 92 -3.35 -1.57 -3.89
N PHE A 93 -4.11 -1.70 -2.79
CA PHE A 93 -4.73 -2.97 -2.38
C PHE A 93 -6.16 -2.74 -1.90
N ILE A 94 -6.97 -3.80 -2.01
CA ILE A 94 -8.32 -3.89 -1.42
C ILE A 94 -8.33 -4.86 -0.24
N SER A 95 -8.88 -4.44 0.89
CA SER A 95 -9.22 -5.29 2.04
C SER A 95 -10.72 -5.54 2.06
N VAL A 96 -11.11 -6.76 2.43
CA VAL A 96 -12.50 -7.23 2.31
C VAL A 96 -12.96 -8.00 3.52
N LEU A 97 -13.93 -7.45 4.25
CA LEU A 97 -14.54 -8.11 5.40
C LEU A 97 -15.97 -8.58 5.09
N GLU A 98 -16.23 -9.87 5.26
CA GLU A 98 -17.56 -10.45 5.04
C GLU A 98 -18.59 -9.92 6.05
N LYS A 99 -19.76 -9.52 5.55
CA LYS A 99 -20.92 -9.15 6.37
C LYS A 99 -22.00 -10.23 6.29
N TYR A 100 -22.40 -10.72 7.45
CA TYR A 100 -23.44 -11.74 7.57
C TYR A 100 -24.21 -11.59 8.88
N THR A 101 -25.40 -12.19 8.92
CA THR A 101 -26.20 -12.40 10.13
C THR A 101 -26.41 -13.88 10.38
N TYR A 102 -26.91 -14.20 11.58
CA TYR A 102 -27.36 -15.56 11.88
C TYR A 102 -28.87 -15.57 12.05
N VAL A 103 -29.52 -16.51 11.38
CA VAL A 103 -30.95 -16.80 11.56
C VAL A 103 -31.12 -18.13 12.29
N ASN A 104 -32.37 -18.50 12.60
CA ASN A 104 -32.70 -19.75 13.28
C ASN A 104 -31.87 -20.02 14.55
N ASN A 105 -31.83 -19.05 15.47
CA ASN A 105 -31.12 -19.11 16.75
C ASN A 105 -29.59 -19.27 16.69
N GLY A 106 -28.94 -18.97 15.56
CA GLY A 106 -27.49 -19.07 15.43
C GLY A 106 -27.02 -20.19 14.51
N ASP A 107 -27.95 -21.02 14.03
CA ASP A 107 -27.62 -22.23 13.28
C ASP A 107 -27.29 -21.93 11.81
N ASP A 108 -27.93 -20.92 11.21
CA ASP A 108 -27.78 -20.62 9.78
C ASP A 108 -27.13 -19.24 9.56
N LYS A 109 -26.00 -19.21 8.84
CA LYS A 109 -25.33 -17.99 8.39
C LYS A 109 -26.04 -17.46 7.14
N VAL A 110 -26.32 -16.16 7.08
CA VAL A 110 -26.91 -15.49 5.91
C VAL A 110 -26.01 -14.32 5.53
N TYR A 111 -25.41 -14.38 4.34
CA TYR A 111 -24.56 -13.30 3.84
C TYR A 111 -25.37 -12.10 3.36
N GLU A 112 -24.94 -10.92 3.78
CA GLU A 112 -25.55 -9.64 3.38
C GLU A 112 -24.70 -8.93 2.32
N GLY A 113 -23.38 -9.15 2.33
CA GLY A 113 -22.44 -8.52 1.40
C GLY A 113 -21.03 -8.46 1.98
N ILE A 114 -20.24 -7.47 1.54
CA ILE A 114 -18.86 -7.25 1.99
C ILE A 114 -18.57 -5.78 2.28
N TYR A 115 -17.78 -5.51 3.32
CA TYR A 115 -17.09 -4.23 3.44
C TYR A 115 -15.88 -4.25 2.52
N VAL A 116 -15.70 -3.18 1.75
CA VAL A 116 -14.58 -3.03 0.81
C VAL A 116 -13.85 -1.75 1.16
N GLU A 117 -12.58 -1.88 1.52
CA GLU A 117 -11.68 -0.76 1.81
C GLU A 117 -10.48 -0.81 0.90
N MET A 118 -9.98 0.36 0.50
CA MET A 118 -8.82 0.49 -0.37
C MET A 118 -7.73 1.30 0.34
N ILE A 119 -6.49 0.92 0.08
CA ILE A 119 -5.30 1.72 0.41
C ILE A 119 -4.47 1.92 -0.85
N ALA A 120 -3.80 3.06 -0.96
CA ALA A 120 -2.97 3.43 -2.10
C ALA A 120 -1.75 4.23 -1.65
N GLY A 121 -0.60 4.02 -2.29
CA GLY A 121 0.62 4.76 -1.97
C GLY A 121 1.86 4.23 -2.69
N ILE A 122 3.03 4.39 -2.07
CA ILE A 122 4.30 3.86 -2.57
C ILE A 122 4.53 2.46 -1.96
N GLY A 123 4.58 1.44 -2.78
CA GLY A 123 4.75 0.06 -2.32
C GLY A 123 5.36 -0.84 -3.37
N ALA A 124 5.43 -2.13 -3.07
CA ALA A 124 5.81 -3.09 -4.08
C ALA A 124 4.54 -3.52 -4.85
N PRO A 125 4.37 -3.17 -6.14
CA PRO A 125 3.17 -3.47 -6.95
C PRO A 125 2.92 -4.97 -7.22
N SER A 126 3.62 -5.84 -6.52
CA SER A 126 3.53 -7.29 -6.63
C SER A 126 3.86 -7.98 -5.29
N SER A 127 3.73 -7.29 -4.16
CA SER A 127 3.85 -7.96 -2.86
C SER A 127 2.69 -8.94 -2.69
N ASP A 128 2.96 -10.11 -2.11
CA ASP A 128 1.92 -11.12 -1.86
C ASP A 128 0.74 -10.48 -1.11
N PHE A 129 -0.44 -10.56 -1.72
CA PHE A 129 -1.69 -10.28 -1.03
C PHE A 129 -1.90 -11.41 -0.02
N ASP A 130 -1.61 -11.12 1.24
CA ASP A 130 -1.85 -12.05 2.33
C ASP A 130 -3.20 -11.73 2.98
N PHE A 131 -3.93 -12.78 3.37
CA PHE A 131 -5.31 -12.68 3.82
C PHE A 131 -5.58 -13.65 4.97
N ASP A 132 -6.00 -13.11 6.12
CA ASP A 132 -6.45 -13.91 7.26
C ASP A 132 -7.82 -13.41 7.74
N GLY A 133 -8.84 -14.25 7.60
CA GLY A 133 -10.16 -14.05 8.21
C GLY A 133 -10.91 -12.79 7.79
N GLY A 134 -10.76 -12.32 6.55
CA GLY A 134 -11.47 -11.10 6.10
C GLY A 134 -10.59 -9.85 6.02
N VAL A 135 -9.28 -9.93 6.19
CA VAL A 135 -8.44 -8.74 6.35
C VAL A 135 -7.11 -8.92 5.64
N PHE A 136 -6.67 -7.86 4.96
CA PHE A 136 -5.32 -7.75 4.41
C PHE A 136 -4.26 -7.90 5.52
N THR A 137 -3.28 -8.77 5.29
CA THR A 137 -2.15 -9.00 6.20
C THR A 137 -0.78 -8.72 5.56
N GLY A 138 -0.77 -8.22 4.32
CA GLY A 138 0.45 -7.83 3.61
C GLY A 138 1.11 -6.55 4.14
N LYS A 139 2.19 -6.12 3.47
CA LYS A 139 2.84 -4.82 3.75
C LYS A 139 2.02 -3.71 3.08
N GLU A 140 1.47 -2.82 3.90
CA GLU A 140 0.74 -1.65 3.41
C GLU A 140 1.68 -0.72 2.60
N PRO A 141 1.19 -0.09 1.53
CA PRO A 141 1.96 0.93 0.84
C PRO A 141 2.20 2.13 1.77
N LEU A 142 3.35 2.77 1.60
CA LEU A 142 3.70 3.99 2.30
C LEU A 142 2.76 5.11 1.88
N PRO A 143 2.15 5.83 2.83
CA PRO A 143 1.17 6.85 2.50
C PRO A 143 1.80 8.01 1.73
N ILE A 144 1.08 8.52 0.73
CA ILE A 144 1.52 9.63 -0.11
C ILE A 144 0.38 10.58 -0.45
N ALA A 145 0.67 11.88 -0.42
CA ALA A 145 -0.23 12.90 -0.93
C ALA A 145 0.09 13.12 -2.42
N SER A 146 -0.83 12.73 -3.30
CA SER A 146 -0.68 12.84 -4.76
C SER A 146 -2.03 12.90 -5.45
N ASP A 147 -2.08 13.50 -6.64
CA ASP A 147 -3.28 13.63 -7.47
C ASP A 147 -3.43 12.41 -8.37
N TRP A 148 -4.56 11.70 -8.25
CA TRP A 148 -4.83 10.50 -9.03
C TRP A 148 -6.33 10.21 -9.15
N SER A 149 -6.66 9.36 -10.11
CA SER A 149 -7.98 8.74 -10.25
C SER A 149 -7.86 7.23 -10.22
N ALA A 150 -8.88 6.54 -9.70
CA ALA A 150 -8.92 5.08 -9.68
C ALA A 150 -10.24 4.54 -10.21
N GLU A 151 -10.15 3.48 -11.01
CA GLU A 151 -11.25 2.61 -11.39
C GLU A 151 -11.07 1.27 -10.68
N ILE A 152 -12.09 0.81 -9.95
CA ILE A 152 -12.06 -0.47 -9.23
C ILE A 152 -13.19 -1.35 -9.75
N ARG A 153 -12.88 -2.62 -10.07
CA ARG A 153 -13.86 -3.58 -10.61
C ARG A 153 -13.80 -4.89 -9.82
N VAL A 154 -14.95 -5.36 -9.38
CA VAL A 154 -15.09 -6.65 -8.68
C VAL A 154 -15.43 -7.73 -9.71
N LEU A 155 -14.47 -8.61 -10.01
CA LEU A 155 -14.59 -9.69 -10.98
C LEU A 155 -14.79 -11.03 -10.27
N GLY A 156 -15.47 -11.98 -10.93
CA GLY A 156 -15.67 -13.35 -10.44
C GLY A 156 -17.13 -13.72 -10.21
N GLY A 157 -17.99 -12.74 -9.93
CA GLY A 157 -19.43 -12.93 -9.78
C GLY A 157 -20.25 -12.73 -11.05
N ASP A 158 -21.58 -12.79 -10.91
CA ASP A 158 -22.51 -12.65 -12.04
C ASP A 158 -22.65 -11.21 -12.53
N THR A 159 -22.39 -10.24 -11.64
CA THR A 159 -22.40 -8.81 -11.93
C THR A 159 -21.05 -8.21 -11.54
N ILE A 160 -20.58 -7.24 -12.33
CA ILE A 160 -19.34 -6.50 -12.05
C ILE A 160 -19.72 -5.20 -11.34
N ALA A 161 -19.38 -5.09 -10.07
CA ALA A 161 -19.46 -3.82 -9.34
C ALA A 161 -18.26 -2.94 -9.72
N GLU A 162 -18.52 -1.66 -9.98
CA GLU A 162 -17.52 -0.70 -10.43
C GLU A 162 -17.51 0.55 -9.53
N TYR A 163 -16.33 1.10 -9.26
CA TYR A 163 -16.13 2.33 -8.50
C TYR A 163 -15.21 3.27 -9.28
N GLU A 164 -15.48 4.57 -9.19
CA GLU A 164 -14.64 5.63 -9.76
C GLU A 164 -14.32 6.64 -8.67
N ILE A 165 -13.03 6.88 -8.43
CA ILE A 165 -12.52 7.73 -7.35
C ILE A 165 -11.59 8.78 -7.94
N PHE A 166 -11.68 10.00 -7.42
CA PHE A 166 -10.78 11.11 -7.73
C PHE A 166 -10.20 11.64 -6.43
N ALA A 167 -8.87 11.66 -6.32
CA ALA A 167 -8.14 12.15 -5.18
C ALA A 167 -7.36 13.43 -5.55
N ASP A 168 -7.45 14.43 -4.69
CA ASP A 168 -6.72 15.71 -4.73
C ASP A 168 -5.79 15.72 -3.51
N GLU A 169 -4.49 15.66 -3.74
CA GLU A 169 -3.43 15.42 -2.75
C GLU A 169 -3.72 14.19 -1.84
N GLY A 170 -4.27 13.11 -2.42
CA GLY A 170 -4.67 11.90 -1.69
C GLY A 170 -6.04 11.99 -1.00
N VAL A 171 -6.71 13.15 -1.03
CA VAL A 171 -8.05 13.32 -0.45
C VAL A 171 -9.12 13.09 -1.51
N ALA A 172 -9.90 12.03 -1.33
CA ALA A 172 -11.03 11.71 -2.19
C ALA A 172 -12.34 12.23 -1.58
N ASN A 173 -12.88 13.31 -2.17
CA ASN A 173 -14.11 13.93 -1.69
C ASN A 173 -15.27 12.91 -1.66
N GLY A 174 -15.85 12.71 -0.47
CA GLY A 174 -16.95 11.76 -0.25
C GLY A 174 -16.52 10.35 0.17
N TYR A 175 -15.23 10.02 0.10
CA TYR A 175 -14.70 8.73 0.54
C TYR A 175 -13.80 8.87 1.76
N GLY A 176 -12.79 9.73 1.70
CA GLY A 176 -11.83 9.89 2.79
C GLY A 176 -10.44 10.34 2.34
N ASP A 177 -9.47 10.13 3.22
CA ASP A 177 -8.07 10.50 3.01
C ASP A 177 -7.22 9.24 2.83
N PHE A 178 -6.84 8.97 1.58
CA PHE A 178 -6.00 7.85 1.20
C PHE A 178 -4.52 8.07 1.52
N SER A 179 -4.12 9.30 1.88
CA SER A 179 -2.73 9.62 2.24
C SER A 179 -2.37 9.21 3.67
N SER A 180 -3.26 8.51 4.38
CA SER A 180 -3.04 8.15 5.79
C SER A 180 -3.68 6.83 6.23
N TYR A 181 -4.74 6.35 5.57
CA TYR A 181 -5.54 5.21 6.06
C TYR A 181 -6.16 4.38 4.93
N TRP A 182 -6.63 3.19 5.29
CA TRP A 182 -7.65 2.47 4.52
C TRP A 182 -8.92 3.30 4.43
N VAL A 183 -9.50 3.37 3.23
CA VAL A 183 -10.71 4.15 2.96
C VAL A 183 -11.79 3.23 2.39
N SER A 184 -12.98 3.29 2.98
CA SER A 184 -14.13 2.54 2.48
C SER A 184 -14.51 2.98 1.08
N LEU A 185 -14.76 2.03 0.20
CA LEU A 185 -15.32 2.27 -1.14
C LEU A 185 -16.82 2.53 -1.13
N GLN A 186 -17.45 2.46 0.05
CA GLN A 186 -18.83 2.89 0.26
C GLN A 186 -18.80 4.23 0.98
N SER A 187 -19.20 5.30 0.29
CA SER A 187 -19.14 6.69 0.81
C SER A 187 -19.91 6.92 2.12
N ASP A 188 -20.87 6.06 2.44
CA ASP A 188 -21.65 6.08 3.68
C ASP A 188 -21.11 5.10 4.75
N GLY A 189 -20.00 4.40 4.47
CA GLY A 189 -19.45 3.33 5.29
C GLY A 189 -20.27 2.04 5.24
N GLY A 190 -21.12 1.88 4.22
CA GLY A 190 -21.96 0.72 3.98
C GLY A 190 -21.19 -0.52 3.50
N ILE A 191 -21.95 -1.50 3.01
CA ILE A 191 -21.42 -2.71 2.39
C ILE A 191 -21.72 -2.67 0.89
N LEU A 192 -20.89 -3.36 0.10
CA LEU A 192 -21.31 -3.81 -1.22
C LEU A 192 -22.29 -4.98 -1.00
N GLU A 193 -23.55 -4.78 -1.36
CA GLU A 193 -24.60 -5.76 -1.10
C GLU A 193 -24.37 -7.03 -1.93
N LYS A 194 -24.66 -8.20 -1.35
CA LYS A 194 -24.55 -9.51 -2.04
C LYS A 194 -25.18 -9.46 -3.43
N GLY A 195 -26.36 -8.85 -3.58
CA GLY A 195 -27.07 -8.77 -4.86
C GLY A 195 -26.33 -8.04 -6.00
N ASP A 196 -25.32 -7.22 -5.68
CA ASP A 196 -24.67 -6.32 -6.64
C ASP A 196 -23.40 -6.91 -7.28
N PHE A 197 -22.85 -8.00 -6.72
CA PHE A 197 -21.60 -8.59 -7.20
C PHE A 197 -21.53 -10.12 -7.09
N TYR A 198 -22.49 -10.77 -6.43
CA TYR A 198 -22.44 -12.20 -6.15
C TYR A 198 -22.56 -13.07 -7.40
N GLY A 199 -21.92 -14.23 -7.37
CA GLY A 199 -22.04 -15.36 -8.31
C GLY A 199 -21.87 -16.68 -7.56
N GLU A 200 -21.14 -17.65 -8.11
CA GLU A 200 -20.85 -18.91 -7.41
C GLU A 200 -19.71 -18.75 -6.38
N ASP A 201 -19.50 -19.79 -5.56
CA ASP A 201 -18.27 -19.97 -4.76
C ASP A 201 -17.04 -19.94 -5.68
N GLY A 202 -15.96 -19.34 -5.18
CA GLY A 202 -14.69 -19.29 -5.88
C GLY A 202 -13.96 -17.96 -5.75
N CYS A 203 -12.98 -17.79 -6.64
CA CYS A 203 -12.04 -16.67 -6.61
C CYS A 203 -12.60 -15.39 -7.25
N TYR A 204 -12.69 -14.34 -6.44
CA TYR A 204 -13.03 -12.99 -6.86
C TYR A 204 -11.76 -12.16 -6.92
N THR A 205 -11.67 -11.30 -7.93
CA THR A 205 -10.52 -10.42 -8.16
C THR A 205 -10.99 -8.97 -8.09
N PHE A 206 -10.32 -8.18 -7.25
CA PHE A 206 -10.52 -6.74 -7.19
C PHE A 206 -9.47 -6.09 -8.09
N GLU A 207 -9.86 -5.82 -9.33
CA GLU A 207 -9.02 -5.14 -10.31
C GLU A 207 -9.00 -3.64 -9.99
N ILE A 208 -7.82 -3.08 -9.79
CA ILE A 208 -7.61 -1.66 -9.48
C ILE A 208 -6.79 -1.05 -10.62
N THR A 209 -7.30 0.01 -11.23
CA THR A 209 -6.56 0.84 -12.20
C THR A 209 -6.39 2.24 -11.62
N VAL A 210 -5.16 2.61 -11.21
CA VAL A 210 -4.84 3.96 -10.76
C VAL A 210 -4.16 4.72 -11.89
N THR A 211 -4.70 5.88 -12.23
CA THR A 211 -4.11 6.83 -13.18
C THR A 211 -3.64 8.05 -12.41
N ASN A 212 -2.32 8.17 -12.20
CA ASN A 212 -1.70 9.35 -11.61
C ASN A 212 -1.80 10.55 -12.57
N GLU A 213 -2.02 11.76 -12.06
CA GLU A 213 -2.08 12.98 -12.89
C GLU A 213 -0.72 13.30 -13.52
N HIS A 214 0.32 13.11 -12.73
CA HIS A 214 1.70 13.05 -13.17
C HIS A 214 2.11 11.62 -12.90
N GLY A 215 2.51 10.88 -13.94
CA GLY A 215 3.01 9.52 -13.73
C GLY A 215 2.60 8.44 -14.69
N GLU A 216 2.92 7.22 -14.28
CA GLU A 216 2.46 5.99 -14.92
C GLU A 216 1.10 5.53 -14.37
N THR A 217 0.41 4.72 -15.17
CA THR A 217 -0.82 4.04 -14.75
C THR A 217 -0.45 2.72 -14.08
N LEU A 218 -0.94 2.51 -12.86
CA LEU A 218 -0.90 1.23 -12.17
C LEU A 218 -2.15 0.43 -12.55
N VAL A 219 -1.95 -0.86 -12.87
CA VAL A 219 -3.04 -1.85 -12.92
C VAL A 219 -2.65 -2.99 -11.99
N SER A 220 -3.39 -3.17 -10.90
CA SER A 220 -3.20 -4.28 -9.96
C SER A 220 -4.38 -5.24 -10.02
N THR A 221 -4.05 -6.53 -9.93
CA THR A 221 -5.02 -7.61 -9.73
C THR A 221 -4.67 -8.44 -8.51
N ASP A 222 -3.82 -7.92 -7.62
CA ASP A 222 -3.19 -8.71 -6.55
C ASP A 222 -4.19 -9.03 -5.44
N SER A 223 -5.17 -8.15 -5.21
CA SER A 223 -6.27 -8.39 -4.28
C SER A 223 -7.25 -9.44 -4.82
N LYS A 224 -7.03 -10.69 -4.41
CA LYS A 224 -7.88 -11.85 -4.74
C LYS A 224 -8.30 -12.58 -3.50
N ILE A 225 -9.54 -13.06 -3.51
CA ILE A 225 -10.15 -13.73 -2.37
C ILE A 225 -11.05 -14.85 -2.86
N GLU A 226 -10.96 -16.01 -2.22
CA GLU A 226 -11.88 -17.12 -2.44
C GLU A 226 -13.00 -17.05 -1.42
N PHE A 227 -14.22 -16.96 -1.92
CA PHE A 227 -15.42 -16.99 -1.09
C PHE A 227 -16.11 -18.36 -1.16
N PHE A 228 -16.64 -18.79 -0.02
CA PHE A 228 -17.33 -20.08 0.17
C PHE A 228 -18.79 -19.85 0.57
N TRP A 229 -19.49 -19.01 -0.18
CA TRP A 229 -20.84 -18.57 0.12
C TRP A 229 -21.85 -19.73 0.24
N ASP A 230 -21.93 -20.55 -0.80
CA ASP A 230 -22.87 -21.66 -0.92
C ASP A 230 -22.54 -22.75 0.10
N GLU A 231 -21.24 -23.07 0.29
CA GLU A 231 -20.80 -24.04 1.32
C GLU A 231 -21.19 -23.61 2.73
N ASN A 232 -21.05 -22.32 3.03
CA ASN A 232 -21.36 -21.72 4.33
C ASN A 232 -22.87 -21.52 4.57
N GLU A 233 -23.66 -21.34 3.53
CA GLU A 233 -25.13 -21.26 3.64
C GLU A 233 -25.79 -22.66 3.63
N ALA A 234 -25.07 -23.71 3.23
CA ALA A 234 -25.59 -25.08 3.09
C ALA A 234 -25.28 -26.04 4.25
N SER A 235 -24.41 -25.68 5.22
CA SER A 235 -23.94 -26.63 6.25
C SER A 235 -23.58 -26.01 7.61
N ASP A 236 -23.55 -26.84 8.68
CA ASP A 236 -23.15 -26.48 10.05
C ASP A 236 -21.65 -26.09 10.21
N GLY A 237 -20.92 -25.93 9.10
CA GLY A 237 -19.50 -25.58 9.06
C GLY A 237 -19.28 -24.21 8.44
N SER A 238 -18.62 -23.30 9.16
CA SER A 238 -18.18 -22.01 8.62
C SER A 238 -16.74 -22.13 8.13
N LYS A 239 -16.53 -22.04 6.81
CA LYS A 239 -15.25 -21.79 6.18
C LYS A 239 -15.10 -20.29 5.90
N PRO A 240 -14.20 -19.56 6.59
CA PRO A 240 -13.96 -18.16 6.27
C PRO A 240 -13.37 -18.03 4.86
N ALA A 241 -13.55 -16.86 4.25
CA ALA A 241 -12.86 -16.55 3.00
C ALA A 241 -11.33 -16.70 3.15
N GLU A 242 -10.65 -17.14 2.09
CA GLU A 242 -9.20 -17.39 2.08
C GLU A 242 -8.53 -16.80 0.84
N ALA A 243 -7.21 -16.77 0.82
CA ALA A 243 -6.47 -16.29 -0.35
C ALA A 243 -6.62 -17.24 -1.55
N CYS A 244 -6.73 -16.65 -2.75
CA CYS A 244 -6.49 -17.32 -4.02
C CYS A 244 -4.99 -17.23 -4.38
#